data_AF-A0A6P6UIZ4-F1
#
_entry.id   AF-A0A6P6UIZ4-F1
#
_cell.length_a   1.000
_cell.length_b   1.000
_cell.length_c   1.000
_cell.angle_alpha   90.00
_cell.angle_beta   90.00
_cell.angle_gamma   90.00
#
_symmetry.space_group_name_H-M   'P 1'
#
loop_
_entity.id
_entity.type
_entity.pdbx_description
1 polymer ?
#
loop_
_entity_poly.entity_id
_entity_poly.type
_entity_poly.pdbx_seq_one_letter_code
_entity_poly.pdbx_strand_id
1 'polypeptide(L)'
;MNILKSLRHCTSLQRTRIERNKFVGNQSEDFGIYPNSDYIDLSYNEFYGELPSNWSNFKKLTSLKISGSNITGKITTELGEVFQLQRLDLSSNQLFGGIPRSLGNLTLMLELKLNENKLSGNIPLEIGKFSRLAKLSLSTNDLTGKIPEQLRDCMQLGDLNLSQKKLRGSIPSQLGFIPTLETVDLSNNMLIGKIPEQFGWLPSIEKMNLSHNEISRTIPSSFDQCFSLISTYMSYNQLEGPLPNIPEFQKASFGALRNNKTLCGKTFGLNPCLSPRKKEDSRRRRSKRKLLLVILAIVAAMIFLIMTVVGIFFRLNSCKRIMENKPSGPSGSVQNLLSISSFDGKMAYQNIIEATDYLSPNHCIGHGGHESVYKAELPDGKTVAVKKIHAIRKCHSRHSFLAYEFLEGGILYNMLETDEKALKLPWSKRVNIVKDVANGLCYMHHDFSPPLVHRDISSKNVSLDSQENAHISDFGTARFLSLDSSNLTAFVGTHGYAPPSTLFNSLCLDD
;
A
#
# COMPACT_ATOMS: atom_id res chain seq x y z
N MET A 1 37.50 17.72 0.68
CA MET A 1 38.45 16.79 1.34
C MET A 1 38.85 15.77 0.29
N ASN A 2 40.13 15.58 -0.04
CA ASN A 2 40.48 14.61 -1.07
C ASN A 2 40.34 13.19 -0.52
N ILE A 3 39.86 12.25 -1.36
CA ILE A 3 39.89 10.84 -0.99
C ILE A 3 41.34 10.35 -0.94
N LEU A 4 41.65 9.46 0.01
CA LEU A 4 42.98 8.85 0.10
C LEU A 4 43.21 7.97 -1.12
N LYS A 5 44.08 8.38 -2.03
CA LYS A 5 44.44 7.62 -3.26
C LYS A 5 44.95 6.21 -2.95
N SER A 6 45.47 5.97 -1.74
CA SER A 6 45.88 4.65 -1.28
C SER A 6 44.72 3.64 -1.21
N LEU A 7 43.47 4.10 -1.11
CA LEU A 7 42.29 3.22 -1.16
C LEU A 7 42.26 2.39 -2.45
N ARG A 8 42.79 2.91 -3.56
CA ARG A 8 42.91 2.20 -4.84
C ARG A 8 43.61 0.85 -4.73
N HIS A 9 44.48 0.68 -3.72
CA HIS A 9 45.25 -0.54 -3.48
C HIS A 9 44.59 -1.50 -2.48
N CYS A 10 43.47 -1.13 -1.86
CA CYS A 10 42.76 -1.96 -0.88
C CYS A 10 41.91 -3.04 -1.57
N THR A 11 42.54 -4.06 -2.17
CA THR A 11 41.84 -5.15 -2.89
C THR A 11 40.95 -6.04 -2.01
N SER A 12 41.15 -6.00 -0.69
CA SER A 12 40.32 -6.69 0.30
C SER A 12 39.05 -5.93 0.69
N LEU A 13 38.85 -4.70 0.20
CA LEU A 13 37.72 -3.86 0.54
C LEU A 13 36.40 -4.54 0.15
N GLN A 14 35.51 -4.71 1.14
CA GLN A 14 34.21 -5.35 0.96
C GLN A 14 33.09 -4.31 0.82
N ARG A 15 33.09 -3.32 1.71
CA ARG A 15 32.03 -2.31 1.76
C ARG A 15 32.64 -0.92 1.81
N THR A 16 32.17 -0.02 0.96
CA THR A 16 32.53 1.39 0.96
C THR A 16 31.27 2.22 1.18
N ARG A 17 31.30 3.05 2.21
CA ARG A 17 30.22 3.97 2.60
C ARG A 17 30.83 5.30 2.98
N ILE A 18 30.81 6.24 2.05
CA ILE A 18 31.32 7.59 2.27
C ILE A 18 30.33 8.64 1.79
N GLU A 19 29.06 8.27 1.67
CA GLU A 19 28.00 9.13 1.18
C GLU A 19 27.79 10.37 2.05
N ARG A 20 27.25 11.45 1.46
CA ARG A 20 26.90 12.71 2.13
C ARG A 20 28.10 13.39 2.81
N ASN A 21 29.20 13.48 2.09
CA ASN A 21 30.42 14.16 2.52
C ASN A 21 30.82 15.24 1.49
N LYS A 22 31.99 15.85 1.70
CA LYS A 22 32.61 16.80 0.76
C LYS A 22 33.86 16.20 0.12
N PHE A 23 33.82 14.90 -0.19
CA PHE A 23 34.95 14.24 -0.84
C PHE A 23 35.05 14.69 -2.29
N VAL A 24 36.26 15.05 -2.71
CA VAL A 24 36.60 15.40 -4.09
C VAL A 24 37.54 14.32 -4.62
N GLY A 25 37.32 13.90 -5.86
CA GLY A 25 38.16 12.92 -6.54
C GLY A 25 37.62 12.58 -7.93
N ASN A 26 38.50 12.13 -8.80
CA ASN A 26 38.12 11.59 -10.10
C ASN A 26 37.77 10.09 -9.92
N GLN A 27 36.53 9.72 -10.20
CA GLN A 27 36.03 8.35 -10.00
C GLN A 27 36.86 7.29 -10.75
N SER A 28 37.32 7.62 -11.95
CA SER A 28 38.09 6.70 -12.80
C SER A 28 39.55 6.54 -12.34
N GLU A 29 40.12 7.55 -11.68
CA GLU A 29 41.53 7.61 -11.29
C GLU A 29 41.75 7.24 -9.82
N ASP A 30 40.90 7.74 -8.92
CA ASP A 30 41.12 7.65 -7.48
C ASP A 30 40.53 6.37 -6.87
N PHE A 31 39.58 5.72 -7.55
CA PHE A 31 39.05 4.43 -7.13
C PHE A 31 39.72 3.27 -7.89
N GLY A 32 39.92 2.16 -7.17
CA GLY A 32 40.53 0.95 -7.68
C GLY A 32 39.51 -0.11 -8.05
N ILE A 33 40.02 -1.24 -8.52
CA ILE A 33 39.23 -2.46 -8.65
C ILE A 33 39.16 -3.11 -7.26
N TYR A 34 37.95 -3.34 -6.77
CA TYR A 34 37.70 -4.01 -5.49
C TYR A 34 36.96 -5.34 -5.73
N PRO A 35 37.67 -6.44 -6.06
CA PRO A 35 37.03 -7.70 -6.48
C PRO A 35 36.14 -8.32 -5.39
N ASN A 36 36.42 -8.00 -4.13
CA ASN A 36 35.66 -8.47 -2.98
C ASN A 36 34.52 -7.55 -2.56
N SER A 37 34.36 -6.40 -3.22
CA SER A 37 33.35 -5.44 -2.81
C SER A 37 31.94 -5.89 -3.16
N ASP A 38 31.07 -5.90 -2.16
CA ASP A 38 29.64 -6.19 -2.32
C ASP A 38 28.76 -4.93 -2.32
N TYR A 39 29.27 -3.83 -1.79
CA TYR A 39 28.51 -2.60 -1.55
C TYR A 39 29.42 -1.38 -1.68
N ILE A 40 29.04 -0.45 -2.55
CA ILE A 40 29.71 0.84 -2.74
C ILE A 40 28.64 1.93 -2.73
N ASP A 41 28.79 2.89 -1.82
CA ASP A 41 28.01 4.12 -1.77
C ASP A 41 28.92 5.34 -1.62
N LEU A 42 28.96 6.13 -2.69
CA LEU A 42 29.77 7.34 -2.85
C LEU A 42 28.88 8.58 -2.98
N SER A 43 27.57 8.43 -2.80
CA SER A 43 26.56 9.42 -3.14
C SER A 43 26.72 10.74 -2.39
N TYR A 44 26.26 11.85 -2.97
CA TYR A 44 26.27 13.18 -2.36
C TYR A 44 27.68 13.58 -1.90
N ASN A 45 28.61 13.53 -2.85
CA ASN A 45 29.98 14.02 -2.75
C ASN A 45 30.32 14.82 -4.01
N GLU A 46 31.49 15.46 -4.03
CA GLU A 46 32.01 16.25 -5.15
C GLU A 46 32.89 15.40 -6.09
N PHE A 47 32.55 14.10 -6.24
CA PHE A 47 33.22 13.23 -7.21
C PHE A 47 32.89 13.66 -8.65
N TYR A 48 33.88 13.59 -9.53
CA TYR A 48 33.78 13.95 -10.94
C TYR A 48 34.51 12.93 -11.83
N GLY A 49 34.51 13.17 -13.14
CA GLY A 49 35.08 12.24 -14.12
C GLY A 49 34.06 11.20 -14.59
N GLU A 50 34.54 10.18 -15.30
CA GLU A 50 33.67 9.17 -15.91
C GLU A 50 33.55 7.91 -15.06
N LEU A 51 32.50 7.12 -15.30
CA LEU A 51 32.42 5.76 -14.78
C LEU A 51 33.54 4.91 -15.39
N PRO A 52 34.29 4.14 -14.59
CA PRO A 52 35.38 3.31 -15.12
C PRO A 52 34.87 2.25 -16.10
N SER A 53 35.69 1.87 -17.07
CA SER A 53 35.34 0.81 -18.05
C SER A 53 35.54 -0.61 -17.52
N ASN A 54 36.25 -0.78 -16.40
CA ASN A 54 36.65 -2.08 -15.86
C ASN A 54 35.68 -2.66 -14.80
N TRP A 55 34.39 -2.29 -14.88
CA TRP A 55 33.35 -2.79 -13.97
C TRP A 55 33.24 -4.32 -13.92
N SER A 56 33.62 -5.00 -15.00
CA SER A 56 33.65 -6.47 -15.12
C SER A 56 34.46 -7.17 -14.01
N ASN A 57 35.34 -6.45 -13.32
CA ASN A 57 36.13 -6.99 -12.21
C ASN A 57 35.42 -6.95 -10.85
N PHE A 58 34.27 -6.28 -10.72
CA PHE A 58 33.49 -6.19 -9.48
C PHE A 58 32.52 -7.37 -9.31
N LYS A 59 33.06 -8.59 -9.30
CA LYS A 59 32.27 -9.83 -9.41
C LYS A 59 31.27 -10.09 -8.26
N LYS A 60 31.44 -9.45 -7.11
CA LYS A 60 30.58 -9.60 -5.93
C LYS A 60 29.65 -8.41 -5.70
N LEU A 61 29.75 -7.36 -6.51
CA LEU A 61 29.07 -6.10 -6.24
C LEU A 61 27.55 -6.25 -6.41
N THR A 62 26.83 -6.00 -5.33
CA THR A 62 25.36 -6.10 -5.28
C THR A 62 24.69 -4.73 -5.26
N SER A 63 25.39 -3.70 -4.76
CA SER A 63 24.86 -2.34 -4.66
C SER A 63 25.93 -1.33 -5.05
N LEU A 64 25.64 -0.53 -6.08
CA LEU A 64 26.47 0.59 -6.52
C LEU A 64 25.65 1.86 -6.50
N LYS A 65 26.06 2.83 -5.68
CA LYS A 65 25.39 4.13 -5.55
C LYS A 65 26.40 5.25 -5.66
N ILE A 66 26.18 6.13 -6.63
CA ILE A 66 27.00 7.31 -6.90
C ILE A 66 26.03 8.46 -7.26
N SER A 67 24.96 8.65 -6.48
CA SER A 67 23.94 9.66 -6.79
C SER A 67 24.35 11.05 -6.32
N GLY A 68 23.96 12.12 -7.01
CA GLY A 68 24.17 13.49 -6.51
C GLY A 68 25.64 13.91 -6.51
N SER A 69 26.34 13.60 -7.60
CA SER A 69 27.74 13.97 -7.85
C SER A 69 27.90 14.63 -9.21
N ASN A 70 29.13 14.91 -9.65
CA ASN A 70 29.43 15.55 -10.92
C ASN A 70 30.00 14.55 -11.95
N ILE A 71 29.51 13.30 -11.93
CA ILE A 71 29.97 12.24 -12.83
C ILE A 71 29.48 12.53 -14.26
N THR A 72 30.40 12.45 -15.22
CA THR A 72 30.16 12.67 -16.65
C THR A 72 30.37 11.38 -17.45
N GLY A 73 30.32 11.48 -18.78
CA GLY A 73 30.52 10.33 -19.66
C GLY A 73 29.24 9.53 -19.92
N LYS A 74 29.41 8.37 -20.56
CA LYS A 74 28.32 7.44 -20.88
C LYS A 74 28.25 6.33 -19.83
N ILE A 75 27.07 5.73 -19.67
CA ILE A 75 26.97 4.42 -19.01
C ILE A 75 27.64 3.41 -19.94
N THR A 76 28.71 2.77 -19.48
CA THR A 76 29.52 1.82 -20.26
C THR A 76 28.83 0.48 -20.40
N THR A 77 29.09 -0.24 -21.50
CA THR A 77 28.47 -1.54 -21.77
C THR A 77 28.89 -2.61 -20.76
N GLU A 78 30.09 -2.47 -20.23
CA GLU A 78 30.79 -3.33 -19.26
C GLU A 78 30.09 -3.34 -17.90
N LEU A 79 29.29 -2.32 -17.58
CA LEU A 79 28.44 -2.33 -16.39
C LEU A 79 27.40 -3.47 -16.45
N GLY A 80 27.01 -3.90 -17.66
CA GLY A 80 26.15 -5.05 -17.90
C GLY A 80 26.80 -6.41 -17.58
N GLU A 81 28.09 -6.46 -17.24
CA GLU A 81 28.81 -7.67 -16.85
C GLU A 81 28.86 -7.89 -15.34
N VAL A 82 28.34 -6.95 -14.55
CA VAL A 82 28.28 -7.04 -13.08
C VAL A 82 27.04 -7.84 -12.66
N PHE A 83 26.95 -9.12 -13.04
CA PHE A 83 25.73 -9.92 -12.95
C PHE A 83 25.11 -10.05 -11.54
N GLN A 84 25.88 -9.78 -10.48
CA GLN A 84 25.41 -9.79 -9.10
C GLN A 84 24.70 -8.48 -8.67
N LEU A 85 24.70 -7.45 -9.52
CA LEU A 85 24.17 -6.14 -9.19
C LEU A 85 22.65 -6.18 -9.03
N GLN A 86 22.19 -5.68 -7.89
CA GLN A 86 20.79 -5.62 -7.49
C GLN A 86 20.29 -4.18 -7.37
N ARG A 87 21.16 -3.25 -6.96
CA ARG A 87 20.79 -1.82 -6.82
C ARG A 87 21.82 -0.97 -7.54
N LEU A 88 21.35 -0.17 -8.50
CA LEU A 88 22.15 0.79 -9.23
C LEU A 88 21.51 2.18 -9.11
N ASP A 89 22.20 3.09 -8.42
CA ASP A 89 21.80 4.48 -8.30
C ASP A 89 22.90 5.39 -8.87
N LEU A 90 22.63 5.95 -10.05
CA LEU A 90 23.48 6.94 -10.71
C LEU A 90 22.73 8.27 -10.89
N SER A 91 21.65 8.48 -10.12
CA SER A 91 20.78 9.65 -10.29
C SER A 91 21.48 10.97 -9.94
N SER A 92 20.96 12.08 -10.47
CA SER A 92 21.46 13.43 -10.20
C SER A 92 22.96 13.57 -10.51
N ASN A 93 23.35 13.25 -11.75
CA ASN A 93 24.70 13.41 -12.30
C ASN A 93 24.65 14.11 -13.68
N GLN A 94 25.75 14.09 -14.43
CA GLN A 94 25.88 14.67 -15.78
C GLN A 94 26.07 13.58 -16.85
N LEU A 95 25.58 12.36 -16.62
CA LEU A 95 25.71 11.23 -17.56
C LEU A 95 24.93 11.51 -18.83
N PHE A 96 25.48 11.14 -19.99
CA PHE A 96 24.86 11.35 -21.29
C PHE A 96 24.91 10.11 -22.19
N GLY A 97 24.25 10.20 -23.35
CA GLY A 97 24.14 9.08 -24.29
C GLY A 97 23.00 8.11 -23.94
N GLY A 98 22.92 7.00 -24.65
CA GLY A 98 21.84 6.01 -24.46
C GLY A 98 22.04 5.09 -23.27
N ILE A 99 20.92 4.59 -22.73
CA ILE A 99 20.93 3.48 -21.77
C ILE A 99 21.39 2.21 -22.52
N PRO A 100 22.52 1.58 -22.16
CA PRO A 100 23.04 0.42 -22.89
C PRO A 100 22.11 -0.79 -22.79
N ARG A 101 21.89 -1.49 -23.91
CA ARG A 101 21.11 -2.75 -23.93
C ARG A 101 21.72 -3.83 -23.05
N SER A 102 23.04 -3.81 -22.86
CA SER A 102 23.76 -4.75 -21.98
C SER A 102 23.33 -4.66 -20.53
N LEU A 103 22.75 -3.54 -20.06
CA LEU A 103 22.20 -3.46 -18.71
C LEU A 103 21.13 -4.52 -18.48
N GLY A 104 20.39 -4.95 -19.51
CA GLY A 104 19.40 -6.03 -19.39
C GLY A 104 19.98 -7.39 -19.00
N ASN A 105 21.30 -7.56 -18.97
CA ASN A 105 21.94 -8.77 -18.43
C ASN A 105 21.94 -8.82 -16.89
N LEU A 106 21.65 -7.70 -16.22
CA LEU A 106 21.63 -7.59 -14.76
C LEU A 106 20.30 -8.13 -14.19
N THR A 107 20.04 -9.42 -14.37
CA THR A 107 18.72 -10.05 -14.07
C THR A 107 18.35 -10.07 -12.59
N LEU A 108 19.29 -9.76 -11.68
CA LEU A 108 19.06 -9.64 -10.24
C LEU A 108 18.64 -8.22 -9.81
N MET A 109 18.48 -7.28 -10.75
CA MET A 109 18.13 -5.89 -10.46
C MET A 109 16.81 -5.78 -9.69
N LEU A 110 16.87 -5.08 -8.56
CA LEU A 110 15.76 -4.68 -7.69
C LEU A 110 15.45 -3.19 -7.85
N GLU A 111 16.48 -2.36 -8.02
CA GLU A 111 16.34 -0.91 -8.09
C GLU A 111 17.29 -0.32 -9.13
N LEU A 112 16.71 0.40 -10.10
CA LEU A 112 17.45 1.15 -11.12
C LEU A 112 17.03 2.62 -11.09
N LYS A 113 17.95 3.49 -10.67
CA LYS A 113 17.78 4.94 -10.66
C LYS A 113 18.81 5.61 -11.54
N LEU A 114 18.32 6.22 -12.61
CA LEU A 114 19.11 7.00 -13.57
C LEU A 114 18.52 8.41 -13.76
N ASN A 115 17.56 8.82 -12.92
CA ASN A 115 16.89 10.11 -13.02
C ASN A 115 17.85 11.29 -12.88
N GLU A 116 17.45 12.46 -13.38
CA GLU A 116 18.22 13.72 -13.29
C GLU A 116 19.61 13.58 -13.90
N ASN A 117 19.66 13.17 -15.16
CA ASN A 117 20.86 13.09 -15.99
C ASN A 117 20.57 13.69 -17.38
N LYS A 118 21.51 13.53 -18.32
CA LYS A 118 21.39 13.94 -19.73
C LYS A 118 21.29 12.72 -20.65
N LEU A 119 20.72 11.61 -20.17
CA LEU A 119 20.58 10.38 -20.95
C LEU A 119 19.59 10.60 -22.09
N SER A 120 19.88 10.07 -23.27
CA SER A 120 19.11 10.29 -24.50
C SER A 120 18.85 8.99 -25.26
N GLY A 121 18.20 9.07 -26.43
CA GLY A 121 17.79 7.88 -27.17
C GLY A 121 16.55 7.21 -26.58
N ASN A 122 16.31 5.95 -26.92
CA ASN A 122 15.11 5.23 -26.46
C ASN A 122 15.38 4.46 -25.16
N ILE A 123 14.31 4.21 -24.41
CA ILE A 123 14.35 3.21 -23.33
C ILE A 123 14.52 1.81 -23.98
N PRO A 124 15.57 1.04 -23.63
CA PRO A 124 15.83 -0.26 -24.24
C PRO A 124 14.76 -1.29 -23.84
N LEU A 125 14.37 -2.16 -24.78
CA LEU A 125 13.38 -3.21 -24.56
C LEU A 125 13.88 -4.23 -23.52
N GLU A 126 15.21 -4.36 -23.40
CA GLU A 126 15.88 -5.26 -22.48
C GLU A 126 15.64 -4.93 -20.99
N ILE A 127 15.08 -3.76 -20.64
CA ILE A 127 14.62 -3.47 -19.28
C ILE A 127 13.60 -4.50 -18.79
N GLY A 128 12.80 -5.08 -19.70
CA GLY A 128 11.86 -6.16 -19.34
C GLY A 128 12.52 -7.42 -18.78
N LYS A 129 13.84 -7.59 -18.96
CA LYS A 129 14.58 -8.72 -18.36
C LYS A 129 14.75 -8.61 -16.84
N PHE A 130 14.49 -7.44 -16.26
CA PHE A 130 14.59 -7.23 -14.81
C PHE A 130 13.35 -7.76 -14.08
N SER A 131 13.18 -9.08 -14.08
CA SER A 131 12.02 -9.76 -13.47
C SER A 131 11.80 -9.47 -11.97
N ARG A 132 12.85 -9.02 -11.26
CA ARG A 132 12.84 -8.67 -9.83
C ARG A 132 12.79 -7.17 -9.56
N LEU A 133 12.69 -6.34 -10.61
CA LEU A 133 12.75 -4.89 -10.46
C LEU A 133 11.55 -4.40 -9.67
N ALA A 134 11.79 -3.80 -8.51
CA ALA A 134 10.79 -3.17 -7.68
C ALA A 134 10.66 -1.67 -7.98
N LYS A 135 11.76 -1.02 -8.37
CA LYS A 135 11.79 0.43 -8.60
C LYS A 135 12.58 0.79 -9.86
N LEU A 136 11.94 1.56 -10.74
CA LEU A 136 12.53 2.13 -11.95
C LEU A 136 12.31 3.64 -11.99
N SER A 137 13.39 4.41 -11.95
CA SER A 137 13.36 5.87 -12.05
C SER A 137 14.28 6.33 -13.17
N LEU A 138 13.69 6.82 -14.27
CA LEU A 138 14.39 7.38 -15.44
C LEU A 138 14.04 8.86 -15.67
N SER A 139 13.35 9.48 -14.73
CA SER A 139 12.79 10.83 -14.86
C SER A 139 13.85 11.92 -15.08
N THR A 140 13.43 13.07 -15.60
CA THR A 140 14.32 14.23 -15.81
C THR A 140 15.57 13.86 -16.62
N ASN A 141 15.35 13.25 -17.79
CA ASN A 141 16.37 12.96 -18.80
C ASN A 141 15.91 13.49 -20.17
N ASP A 142 16.73 13.26 -21.21
CA ASP A 142 16.47 13.54 -22.61
C ASP A 142 16.00 12.29 -23.39
N LEU A 143 15.42 11.28 -22.73
CA LEU A 143 14.98 10.05 -23.40
C LEU A 143 13.75 10.33 -24.29
N THR A 144 13.72 9.61 -25.41
CA THR A 144 12.75 9.77 -26.50
C THR A 144 12.11 8.42 -26.85
N GLY A 145 11.29 8.40 -27.89
CA GLY A 145 10.65 7.18 -28.35
C GLY A 145 9.44 6.78 -27.48
N LYS A 146 9.06 5.52 -27.57
CA LYS A 146 7.88 4.96 -26.87
C LYS A 146 8.28 4.33 -25.55
N ILE A 147 7.33 4.28 -24.61
CA ILE A 147 7.45 3.43 -23.43
C ILE A 147 7.42 1.96 -23.90
N PRO A 148 8.42 1.12 -23.54
CA PRO A 148 8.49 -0.25 -24.01
C PRO A 148 7.44 -1.13 -23.32
N GLU A 149 6.75 -1.96 -24.09
CA GLU A 149 5.72 -2.88 -23.58
C GLU A 149 6.30 -4.01 -22.72
N GLN A 150 7.58 -4.31 -22.90
CA GLN A 150 8.37 -5.29 -22.14
C GLN A 150 8.49 -4.93 -20.66
N LEU A 151 8.19 -3.69 -20.25
CA LEU A 151 8.08 -3.33 -18.83
C LEU A 151 7.06 -4.19 -18.08
N ARG A 152 6.09 -4.79 -18.78
CA ARG A 152 5.17 -5.78 -18.21
C ARG A 152 5.89 -6.97 -17.58
N ASP A 153 7.06 -7.35 -18.09
CA ASP A 153 7.79 -8.53 -17.63
C ASP A 153 8.50 -8.26 -16.28
N CYS A 154 8.57 -7.00 -15.84
CA CYS A 154 9.00 -6.59 -14.50
C CYS A 154 7.87 -6.83 -13.48
N MET A 155 7.55 -8.09 -13.20
CA MET A 155 6.38 -8.52 -12.41
C MET A 155 6.40 -8.06 -10.94
N GLN A 156 7.53 -7.56 -10.44
CA GLN A 156 7.68 -7.02 -9.07
C GLN A 156 7.68 -5.48 -9.03
N LEU A 157 7.51 -4.81 -10.18
CA LEU A 157 7.62 -3.37 -10.27
C LEU A 157 6.49 -2.70 -9.49
N GLY A 158 6.87 -1.95 -8.45
CA GLY A 158 5.98 -1.16 -7.61
C GLY A 158 6.05 0.32 -7.94
N ASP A 159 7.25 0.85 -8.16
CA ASP A 159 7.48 2.27 -8.41
C ASP A 159 8.07 2.51 -9.81
N LEU A 160 7.26 3.12 -10.69
CA LEU A 160 7.64 3.49 -12.05
C LEU A 160 7.58 5.02 -12.22
N ASN A 161 8.74 5.64 -12.37
CA ASN A 161 8.86 7.06 -12.70
C ASN A 161 9.57 7.27 -14.04
N LEU A 162 8.81 7.63 -15.06
CA LEU A 162 9.27 7.98 -16.41
C LEU A 162 8.94 9.44 -16.76
N SER A 163 8.69 10.29 -15.76
CA SER A 163 8.37 11.70 -15.99
C SER A 163 9.54 12.44 -16.63
N GLN A 164 9.37 12.94 -17.85
CA GLN A 164 10.40 13.66 -18.59
C GLN A 164 9.78 14.35 -19.79
N LYS A 165 10.54 15.14 -20.56
CA LYS A 165 9.97 16.04 -21.56
C LYS A 165 9.63 15.43 -22.92
N LYS A 166 10.12 14.23 -23.24
CA LYS A 166 10.26 13.82 -24.66
C LYS A 166 9.76 12.42 -25.02
N LEU A 167 9.16 11.63 -24.10
CA LEU A 167 8.54 10.36 -24.50
C LEU A 167 7.28 10.61 -25.33
N ARG A 168 7.07 9.78 -26.35
CA ARG A 168 6.01 9.89 -27.34
C ARG A 168 5.23 8.59 -27.48
N GLY A 169 4.15 8.63 -28.25
CA GLY A 169 3.29 7.47 -28.50
C GLY A 169 2.28 7.26 -27.38
N SER A 170 1.58 6.13 -27.40
CA SER A 170 0.57 5.79 -26.41
C SER A 170 1.16 5.10 -25.19
N ILE A 171 0.47 5.23 -24.05
CA ILE A 171 0.73 4.41 -22.86
C ILE A 171 0.45 2.93 -23.22
N PRO A 172 1.40 2.01 -23.06
CA PRO A 172 1.17 0.59 -23.33
C PRO A 172 0.15 0.00 -22.35
N SER A 173 -0.86 -0.71 -22.85
CA SER A 173 -1.83 -1.44 -22.02
C SER A 173 -1.17 -2.52 -21.15
N GLN A 174 -0.01 -3.00 -21.57
CA GLN A 174 0.82 -4.01 -20.93
C GLN A 174 1.20 -3.62 -19.50
N LEU A 175 1.40 -2.31 -19.23
CA LEU A 175 1.66 -1.81 -17.88
C LEU A 175 0.51 -2.07 -16.89
N GLY A 176 -0.72 -2.15 -17.39
CA GLY A 176 -1.90 -2.46 -16.58
C GLY A 176 -2.00 -3.92 -16.13
N PHE A 177 -1.03 -4.77 -16.48
CA PHE A 177 -0.94 -6.17 -16.06
C PHE A 177 0.17 -6.43 -15.03
N ILE A 178 0.81 -5.38 -14.50
CA ILE A 178 1.82 -5.50 -13.44
C ILE A 178 1.08 -5.46 -12.08
N PRO A 179 0.90 -6.58 -11.39
CA PRO A 179 0.03 -6.64 -10.21
C PRO A 179 0.56 -5.85 -9.01
N THR A 180 1.87 -5.63 -8.95
CA THR A 180 2.55 -4.93 -7.85
C THR A 180 2.61 -3.42 -8.03
N LEU A 181 2.14 -2.88 -9.16
CA LEU A 181 2.35 -1.48 -9.50
C LEU A 181 1.57 -0.55 -8.57
N GLU A 182 2.30 0.20 -7.74
CA GLU A 182 1.78 1.09 -6.69
C GLU A 182 1.84 2.57 -7.12
N THR A 183 2.93 2.97 -7.75
CA THR A 183 3.15 4.36 -8.19
C THR A 183 3.55 4.42 -9.66
N VAL A 184 2.82 5.22 -10.42
CA VAL A 184 3.09 5.48 -11.83
C VAL A 184 3.15 6.99 -12.07
N ASP A 185 4.32 7.48 -12.43
CA ASP A 185 4.51 8.85 -12.89
C ASP A 185 4.99 8.86 -14.35
N LEU A 186 4.09 9.24 -15.25
CA LEU A 186 4.33 9.45 -16.67
C LEU A 186 4.18 10.93 -17.06
N SER A 187 4.18 11.83 -16.08
CA SER A 187 3.90 13.24 -16.31
C SER A 187 4.95 13.94 -17.17
N ASN A 188 4.58 15.10 -17.69
CA ASN A 188 5.46 16.01 -18.43
C ASN A 188 5.98 15.50 -19.78
N ASN A 189 5.41 14.42 -20.34
CA ASN A 189 5.81 13.83 -21.61
C ASN A 189 4.95 14.33 -22.80
N MET A 190 5.17 13.76 -23.98
CA MET A 190 4.37 13.98 -25.20
C MET A 190 3.51 12.74 -25.51
N LEU A 191 2.94 12.11 -24.47
CA LEU A 191 2.13 10.89 -24.63
C LEU A 191 0.77 11.23 -25.24
N ILE A 192 0.34 10.44 -26.21
CA ILE A 192 -0.90 10.62 -26.98
C ILE A 192 -1.84 9.41 -26.80
N GLY A 193 -3.01 9.45 -27.42
CA GLY A 193 -3.95 8.33 -27.44
C GLY A 193 -4.88 8.33 -26.22
N LYS A 194 -5.29 7.15 -25.75
CA LYS A 194 -6.22 6.97 -24.62
C LYS A 194 -5.49 6.41 -23.40
N ILE A 195 -6.03 6.65 -22.21
CA ILE A 195 -5.63 5.92 -21.00
C ILE A 195 -6.07 4.45 -21.17
N PRO A 196 -5.20 3.45 -20.96
CA PRO A 196 -5.58 2.04 -21.05
C PRO A 196 -6.63 1.67 -19.99
N GLU A 197 -7.63 0.87 -20.37
CA GLU A 197 -8.66 0.40 -19.44
C GLU A 197 -8.09 -0.51 -18.34
N GLN A 198 -7.00 -1.21 -18.65
CA GLN A 198 -6.31 -2.15 -17.76
C GLN A 198 -5.82 -1.44 -16.49
N PHE A 199 -5.54 -0.13 -16.54
CA PHE A 199 -5.10 0.64 -15.38
C PHE A 199 -6.19 0.72 -14.29
N GLY A 200 -7.46 0.63 -14.68
CA GLY A 200 -8.58 0.58 -13.73
C GLY A 200 -8.71 -0.75 -12.98
N TRP A 201 -7.94 -1.78 -13.36
CA TRP A 201 -7.95 -3.10 -12.75
C TRP A 201 -6.67 -3.42 -11.96
N LEU A 202 -5.73 -2.49 -11.88
CA LEU A 202 -4.51 -2.66 -11.10
C LEU A 202 -4.88 -2.78 -9.61
N PRO A 203 -4.50 -3.88 -8.93
CA PRO A 203 -5.00 -4.16 -7.58
C PRO A 203 -4.31 -3.32 -6.49
N SER A 204 -3.11 -2.80 -6.78
CA SER A 204 -2.23 -2.12 -5.83
C SER A 204 -1.93 -0.66 -6.19
N ILE A 205 -2.50 -0.12 -7.28
CA ILE A 205 -2.16 1.25 -7.72
C ILE A 205 -2.68 2.28 -6.72
N GLU A 206 -1.78 3.08 -6.15
CA GLU A 206 -2.10 4.12 -5.18
C GLU A 206 -1.93 5.52 -5.77
N LYS A 207 -0.89 5.73 -6.60
CA LYS A 207 -0.57 7.06 -7.13
C LYS A 207 -0.40 7.01 -8.63
N MET A 208 -1.17 7.85 -9.33
CA MET A 208 -1.11 7.94 -10.78
C MET A 208 -0.97 9.39 -11.23
N ASN A 209 0.17 9.72 -11.82
CA ASN A 209 0.43 11.03 -12.39
C ASN A 209 0.60 10.92 -13.92
N LEU A 210 -0.42 11.38 -14.64
CA LEU A 210 -0.45 11.47 -16.10
C LEU A 210 -0.49 12.93 -16.59
N SER A 211 -0.28 13.89 -15.68
CA SER A 211 -0.40 15.31 -15.99
C SER A 211 0.61 15.78 -17.04
N HIS A 212 0.32 16.89 -17.72
CA HIS A 212 1.20 17.49 -18.73
C HIS A 212 1.58 16.51 -19.84
N ASN A 213 0.57 16.05 -20.60
CA ASN A 213 0.72 15.20 -21.77
C ASN A 213 -0.28 15.63 -22.86
N GLU A 214 -0.38 14.86 -23.95
CA GLU A 214 -1.35 15.02 -25.03
C GLU A 214 -2.40 13.90 -25.03
N ILE A 215 -2.68 13.31 -23.85
CA ILE A 215 -3.61 12.18 -23.71
C ILE A 215 -5.04 12.69 -23.95
N SER A 216 -5.78 11.96 -24.77
CA SER A 216 -7.11 12.32 -25.26
C SER A 216 -8.16 11.27 -24.88
N ARG A 217 -9.40 11.50 -25.31
CA ARG A 217 -10.57 10.63 -25.04
C ARG A 217 -10.99 10.67 -23.57
N THR A 218 -11.89 9.76 -23.20
CA THR A 218 -12.46 9.67 -21.86
C THR A 218 -11.55 8.88 -20.92
N ILE A 219 -11.63 9.19 -19.63
CA ILE A 219 -11.10 8.29 -18.59
C ILE A 219 -11.95 7.00 -18.60
N PRO A 220 -11.36 5.81 -18.75
CA PRO A 220 -12.12 4.56 -18.85
C PRO A 220 -12.98 4.28 -17.62
N SER A 221 -14.19 3.74 -17.81
CA SER A 221 -15.09 3.36 -16.71
C SER A 221 -14.54 2.23 -15.83
N SER A 222 -13.50 1.52 -16.27
CA SER A 222 -12.79 0.58 -15.41
C SER A 222 -12.21 1.25 -14.16
N PHE A 223 -11.93 2.56 -14.20
CA PHE A 223 -11.50 3.33 -13.03
C PHE A 223 -12.59 3.44 -11.94
N ASP A 224 -13.85 3.13 -12.24
CA ASP A 224 -14.91 3.00 -11.21
C ASP A 224 -14.64 1.84 -10.23
N GLN A 225 -13.74 0.92 -10.59
CA GLN A 225 -13.32 -0.23 -9.78
C GLN A 225 -11.90 -0.05 -9.19
N CYS A 226 -11.25 1.08 -9.44
CA CYS A 226 -9.88 1.36 -9.01
C CYS A 226 -9.83 1.88 -7.56
N PHE A 227 -10.27 1.04 -6.61
CA PHE A 227 -10.44 1.43 -5.20
C PHE A 227 -9.14 1.58 -4.42
N SER A 228 -8.00 1.14 -4.97
CA SER A 228 -6.68 1.31 -4.33
C SER A 228 -6.11 2.71 -4.55
N LEU A 229 -6.62 3.46 -5.54
CA LEU A 229 -6.09 4.77 -5.88
C LEU A 229 -6.26 5.71 -4.68
N ILE A 230 -5.25 6.52 -4.41
CA ILE A 230 -5.19 7.50 -3.33
C ILE A 230 -4.98 8.89 -3.92
N SER A 231 -4.11 9.00 -4.93
CA SER A 231 -3.87 10.27 -5.62
C SER A 231 -3.83 10.10 -7.14
N THR A 232 -4.48 11.03 -7.83
CA THR A 232 -4.48 11.08 -9.28
C THR A 232 -4.28 12.50 -9.79
N TYR A 233 -3.41 12.65 -10.78
CA TYR A 233 -3.10 13.92 -11.44
C TYR A 233 -3.22 13.71 -12.95
N MET A 234 -4.18 14.38 -13.57
CA MET A 234 -4.51 14.28 -15.00
C MET A 234 -4.62 15.66 -15.68
N SER A 235 -4.14 16.72 -15.03
CA SER A 235 -4.20 18.07 -15.56
C SER A 235 -3.33 18.26 -16.81
N TYR A 236 -3.64 19.27 -17.62
CA TYR A 236 -2.90 19.59 -18.84
C TYR A 236 -2.83 18.40 -19.81
N ASN A 237 -4.00 18.00 -20.31
CA ASN A 237 -4.19 16.94 -21.29
C ASN A 237 -5.35 17.32 -22.23
N GLN A 238 -5.80 16.40 -23.08
CA GLN A 238 -6.93 16.53 -24.01
C GLN A 238 -8.12 15.64 -23.61
N LEU A 239 -8.29 15.36 -22.31
CA LEU A 239 -9.34 14.46 -21.83
C LEU A 239 -10.74 15.09 -21.94
N GLU A 240 -11.73 14.22 -22.12
CA GLU A 240 -13.14 14.57 -22.33
C GLU A 240 -14.06 13.68 -21.48
N GLY A 241 -15.30 14.13 -21.24
CA GLY A 241 -16.35 13.29 -20.64
C GLY A 241 -16.36 13.23 -19.11
N PRO A 242 -17.17 12.32 -18.53
CA PRO A 242 -17.39 12.26 -17.10
C PRO A 242 -16.17 11.69 -16.35
N LEU A 243 -15.92 12.21 -15.16
CA LEU A 243 -14.99 11.59 -14.22
C LEU A 243 -15.54 10.26 -13.66
N PRO A 244 -14.67 9.27 -13.38
CA PRO A 244 -15.04 8.07 -12.64
C PRO A 244 -15.67 8.35 -11.28
N ASN A 245 -16.58 7.48 -10.84
CA ASN A 245 -17.37 7.62 -9.63
C ASN A 245 -16.70 6.96 -8.40
N ILE A 246 -15.46 7.33 -8.13
CA ILE A 246 -14.71 6.94 -6.92
C ILE A 246 -14.35 8.17 -6.07
N PRO A 247 -14.14 8.02 -4.75
CA PRO A 247 -13.85 9.14 -3.85
C PRO A 247 -12.68 10.01 -4.31
N GLU A 248 -11.67 9.42 -4.93
CA GLU A 248 -10.43 10.08 -5.34
C GLU A 248 -10.68 11.12 -6.43
N PHE A 249 -11.45 10.80 -7.47
CA PHE A 249 -11.79 11.77 -8.52
C PHE A 249 -12.78 12.83 -8.04
N GLN A 250 -13.65 12.49 -7.08
CA GLN A 250 -14.61 13.44 -6.50
C GLN A 250 -13.92 14.46 -5.58
N LYS A 251 -12.89 14.02 -4.84
CA LYS A 251 -12.10 14.84 -3.91
C LYS A 251 -10.87 15.48 -4.56
N ALA A 252 -10.52 15.07 -5.78
CA ALA A 252 -9.38 15.62 -6.51
C ALA A 252 -9.46 17.15 -6.56
N SER A 253 -8.34 17.83 -6.32
CA SER A 253 -8.30 19.28 -6.43
C SER A 253 -8.52 19.71 -7.89
N PHE A 254 -9.07 20.91 -8.11
CA PHE A 254 -9.18 21.48 -9.45
C PHE A 254 -7.82 21.46 -10.18
N GLY A 255 -6.72 21.73 -9.46
CA GLY A 255 -5.36 21.68 -10.00
C GLY A 255 -4.94 20.32 -10.56
N ALA A 256 -5.48 19.22 -10.03
CA ALA A 256 -5.21 17.87 -10.51
C ALA A 256 -5.93 17.52 -11.82
N LEU A 257 -6.97 18.26 -12.22
CA LEU A 257 -7.82 17.96 -13.39
C LEU A 257 -7.93 19.11 -14.40
N ARG A 258 -7.44 20.31 -14.07
CA ARG A 258 -7.49 21.52 -14.91
C ARG A 258 -6.89 21.32 -16.29
N ASN A 259 -7.26 22.20 -17.22
CA ASN A 259 -6.68 22.25 -18.57
C ASN A 259 -6.85 20.92 -19.32
N ASN A 260 -8.08 20.41 -19.32
CA ASN A 260 -8.56 19.34 -20.18
C ASN A 260 -9.72 19.86 -21.02
N LYS A 261 -10.01 19.20 -22.15
CA LYS A 261 -10.93 19.74 -23.17
C LYS A 261 -12.38 19.82 -22.70
N THR A 262 -12.97 18.72 -22.24
CA THR A 262 -14.38 18.70 -21.77
C THR A 262 -14.60 17.73 -20.61
N LEU A 263 -13.69 17.70 -19.63
CA LEU A 263 -13.92 16.95 -18.40
C LEU A 263 -15.11 17.55 -17.62
N CYS A 264 -15.99 16.69 -17.14
CA CYS A 264 -17.17 17.08 -16.36
C CYS A 264 -17.34 16.19 -15.13
N GLY A 265 -17.90 16.72 -14.05
CA GLY A 265 -18.04 15.98 -12.80
C GLY A 265 -18.58 16.81 -11.66
N LYS A 266 -18.60 16.22 -10.46
CA LYS A 266 -19.00 16.91 -9.21
C LYS A 266 -17.87 17.70 -8.55
N THR A 267 -16.66 17.56 -9.08
CA THR A 267 -15.45 18.17 -8.55
C THR A 267 -15.48 19.68 -8.74
N PHE A 268 -15.05 20.43 -7.72
CA PHE A 268 -15.03 21.88 -7.73
C PHE A 268 -14.24 22.42 -8.94
N GLY A 269 -14.84 23.35 -9.70
CA GLY A 269 -14.23 23.97 -10.88
C GLY A 269 -14.44 23.24 -12.22
N LEU A 270 -15.04 22.05 -12.23
CA LEU A 270 -15.50 21.38 -13.46
C LEU A 270 -16.99 21.62 -13.71
N ASN A 271 -17.38 21.64 -14.98
CA ASN A 271 -18.79 21.74 -15.35
C ASN A 271 -19.55 20.46 -14.96
N PRO A 272 -20.82 20.53 -14.52
CA PRO A 272 -21.66 19.36 -14.38
C PRO A 272 -21.84 18.66 -15.74
N CYS A 273 -21.81 17.32 -15.74
CA CYS A 273 -22.05 16.57 -16.97
C CYS A 273 -23.49 16.77 -17.46
N LEU A 274 -23.63 17.31 -18.68
CA LEU A 274 -24.92 17.43 -19.35
C LEU A 274 -25.45 16.04 -19.68
N SER A 275 -26.44 15.58 -18.93
CA SER A 275 -27.18 14.38 -19.29
C SER A 275 -27.93 14.65 -20.60
N PRO A 276 -27.89 13.75 -21.60
CA PRO A 276 -28.79 13.86 -22.74
C PRO A 276 -30.22 13.89 -22.19
N ARG A 277 -30.99 14.94 -22.50
CA ARG A 277 -32.43 14.97 -22.21
C ARG A 277 -33.05 13.73 -22.85
N LYS A 278 -33.39 12.72 -22.04
CA LYS A 278 -34.16 11.58 -22.50
C LYS A 278 -35.50 12.10 -23.03
N LYS A 279 -35.68 12.12 -24.35
CA LYS A 279 -37.01 12.13 -24.97
C LYS A 279 -37.67 10.77 -24.70
N GLU A 280 -38.03 10.51 -23.44
CA GLU A 280 -38.57 9.20 -23.05
C GLU A 280 -39.63 9.31 -21.95
N ASP A 281 -40.42 10.40 -21.93
CA ASP A 281 -41.50 10.57 -20.95
C ASP A 281 -42.89 10.11 -21.44
N SER A 282 -43.04 9.70 -22.71
CA SER A 282 -44.34 9.26 -23.25
C SER A 282 -44.52 7.73 -23.31
N ARG A 283 -43.45 6.93 -23.40
CA ARG A 283 -43.56 5.45 -23.47
C ARG A 283 -43.54 4.74 -22.11
N ARG A 284 -42.84 5.27 -21.11
CA ARG A 284 -42.67 4.62 -19.79
C ARG A 284 -43.96 4.62 -18.94
N ARG A 285 -44.83 5.62 -19.10
CA ARG A 285 -46.12 5.70 -18.39
C ARG A 285 -47.11 4.62 -18.84
N ARG A 286 -47.02 4.18 -20.11
CA ARG A 286 -47.90 3.15 -20.68
C ARG A 286 -47.46 1.73 -20.29
N SER A 287 -46.15 1.49 -20.15
CA SER A 287 -45.59 0.20 -19.72
C SER A 287 -45.81 -0.08 -18.22
N LYS A 288 -45.65 0.93 -17.34
CA LYS A 288 -45.89 0.77 -15.90
C LYS A 288 -47.35 0.44 -15.55
N ARG A 289 -48.33 0.96 -16.30
CA ARG A 289 -49.75 0.59 -16.13
C ARG A 289 -50.03 -0.87 -16.54
N LYS A 290 -49.39 -1.36 -17.62
CA LYS A 290 -49.51 -2.77 -18.01
C LYS A 290 -48.87 -3.71 -17.00
N LEU A 291 -47.69 -3.37 -16.48
CA LEU A 291 -47.02 -4.16 -15.44
C LEU A 291 -47.83 -4.19 -14.13
N LEU A 292 -48.42 -3.06 -13.72
CA LEU A 292 -49.27 -3.00 -12.54
C LEU A 292 -50.52 -3.90 -12.69
N LEU A 293 -51.15 -3.92 -13.87
CA LEU A 293 -52.30 -4.77 -14.14
C LEU A 293 -51.93 -6.26 -14.15
N VAL A 294 -50.75 -6.62 -14.67
CA VAL A 294 -50.25 -8.01 -14.63
C VAL A 294 -49.94 -8.44 -13.19
N ILE A 295 -49.32 -7.59 -12.37
CA ILE A 295 -49.07 -7.87 -10.96
C ILE A 295 -50.39 -8.03 -10.21
N LEU A 296 -51.39 -7.18 -10.46
CA LEU A 296 -52.71 -7.29 -9.83
C LEU A 296 -53.41 -8.61 -10.18
N ALA A 297 -53.29 -9.05 -11.43
CA ALA A 297 -53.84 -10.33 -11.90
C ALA A 297 -53.12 -11.54 -11.24
N ILE A 298 -51.80 -11.48 -11.08
CA ILE A 298 -51.03 -12.53 -10.40
C ILE A 298 -51.39 -12.61 -8.92
N VAL A 299 -51.54 -11.46 -8.25
CA VAL A 299 -51.96 -11.41 -6.84
C VAL A 299 -53.37 -11.94 -6.66
N ALA A 300 -54.30 -11.60 -7.55
CA ALA A 300 -55.67 -12.15 -7.52
C ALA A 300 -55.70 -13.67 -7.72
N ALA A 301 -54.87 -14.20 -8.64
CA ALA A 301 -54.74 -15.64 -8.86
C ALA A 301 -54.13 -16.36 -7.64
N MET A 302 -53.13 -15.76 -6.98
CA MET A 302 -52.53 -16.29 -5.76
C MET A 302 -53.53 -16.32 -4.60
N ILE A 303 -54.35 -15.28 -4.45
CA ILE A 303 -55.42 -15.24 -3.43
C ILE A 303 -56.47 -16.33 -3.71
N PHE A 304 -56.84 -16.54 -4.97
CA PHE A 304 -57.77 -17.61 -5.34
C PHE A 304 -57.21 -19.01 -5.05
N LEU A 305 -55.91 -19.22 -5.31
CA LEU A 305 -55.21 -20.46 -4.98
C LEU A 305 -55.17 -20.70 -3.46
N ILE A 306 -54.93 -19.64 -2.66
CA ILE A 306 -54.94 -19.73 -1.20
C ILE A 306 -56.34 -20.07 -0.69
N MET A 307 -57.39 -19.45 -1.23
CA MET A 307 -58.78 -19.72 -0.83
C MET A 307 -59.23 -21.15 -1.18
N THR A 308 -58.77 -21.69 -2.29
CA THR A 308 -59.05 -23.10 -2.66
C THR A 308 -58.29 -24.08 -1.77
N VAL A 309 -57.01 -23.81 -1.44
CA VAL A 309 -56.23 -24.62 -0.48
C VAL A 309 -56.82 -24.56 0.93
N VAL A 310 -57.26 -23.40 1.40
CA VAL A 310 -57.95 -23.25 2.69
C VAL A 310 -59.30 -23.99 2.67
N GLY A 311 -60.06 -23.92 1.56
CA GLY A 311 -61.28 -24.70 1.38
C GLY A 311 -61.05 -26.22 1.39
N ILE A 312 -59.94 -26.69 0.82
CA ILE A 312 -59.52 -28.10 0.85
C ILE A 312 -59.06 -28.49 2.26
N PHE A 313 -58.34 -27.61 2.98
CA PHE A 313 -57.91 -27.84 4.36
C PHE A 313 -59.10 -27.97 5.33
N PHE A 314 -60.14 -27.14 5.16
CA PHE A 314 -61.39 -27.28 5.93
C PHE A 314 -62.21 -28.51 5.54
N ARG A 315 -62.11 -29.02 4.30
CA ARG A 315 -62.71 -30.29 3.88
C ARG A 315 -61.96 -31.52 4.40
N LEU A 316 -60.64 -31.43 4.59
CA LEU A 316 -59.79 -32.54 5.06
C LEU A 316 -59.76 -32.68 6.59
N ASN A 317 -60.08 -31.61 7.35
CA ASN A 317 -60.15 -31.66 8.81
C ASN A 317 -61.44 -32.26 9.40
N SER A 318 -62.38 -32.72 8.58
CA SER A 318 -63.58 -33.43 9.07
C SER A 318 -63.42 -34.95 9.19
N CYS A 319 -62.23 -35.54 8.95
CA CYS A 319 -62.00 -36.98 9.15
C CYS A 319 -60.54 -37.32 9.49
N LYS A 320 -60.20 -37.27 10.79
CA LYS A 320 -59.59 -38.37 11.58
C LYS A 320 -58.96 -37.84 12.86
N ARG A 321 -59.56 -38.19 13.99
CA ARG A 321 -58.89 -38.43 15.27
C ARG A 321 -58.24 -39.82 15.22
N ILE A 322 -57.15 -40.03 15.98
CA ILE A 322 -56.92 -41.13 16.96
C ILE A 322 -55.41 -41.47 17.12
N MET A 323 -54.92 -41.28 18.37
CA MET A 323 -53.87 -41.99 19.16
C MET A 323 -52.40 -42.02 18.65
N GLU A 324 -51.31 -41.98 19.43
CA GLU A 324 -51.01 -41.97 20.88
C GLU A 324 -49.51 -41.62 21.16
N ASN A 325 -49.24 -40.93 22.29
CA ASN A 325 -48.16 -41.06 23.32
C ASN A 325 -46.63 -41.23 23.04
N LYS A 326 -45.85 -40.20 23.51
CA LYS A 326 -44.71 -40.17 24.52
C LYS A 326 -43.38 -41.01 24.31
N PRO A 327 -42.26 -40.79 25.06
CA PRO A 327 -41.40 -39.59 25.30
C PRO A 327 -39.84 -39.83 25.38
N SER A 328 -39.08 -38.72 25.52
CA SER A 328 -37.87 -38.44 26.38
C SER A 328 -36.46 -39.11 26.22
N GLY A 329 -35.45 -38.27 25.88
CA GLY A 329 -34.11 -38.04 26.52
C GLY A 329 -33.01 -39.15 26.55
N PRO A 330 -31.81 -38.92 27.14
CA PRO A 330 -30.89 -37.75 27.15
C PRO A 330 -29.36 -38.14 27.07
N SER A 331 -28.45 -37.16 27.29
CA SER A 331 -27.02 -37.28 27.71
C SER A 331 -25.96 -37.54 26.60
N GLY A 332 -24.72 -37.03 26.58
CA GLY A 332 -23.89 -36.28 27.54
C GLY A 332 -22.39 -36.66 27.36
N SER A 333 -21.47 -35.71 27.61
CA SER A 333 -19.98 -35.77 27.74
C SER A 333 -19.13 -36.12 26.50
N VAL A 334 -18.30 -35.22 25.94
CA VAL A 334 -17.01 -34.66 26.42
C VAL A 334 -15.90 -35.73 26.54
N GLN A 335 -14.88 -35.71 25.67
CA GLN A 335 -13.56 -35.09 25.96
C GLN A 335 -12.55 -35.19 24.79
N ASN A 336 -12.04 -34.02 24.40
CA ASN A 336 -10.70 -33.67 23.90
C ASN A 336 -9.89 -34.60 22.97
N LEU A 337 -9.60 -34.07 21.78
CA LEU A 337 -8.20 -33.86 21.38
C LEU A 337 -8.08 -32.66 20.43
N LEU A 338 -7.24 -31.70 20.81
CA LEU A 338 -6.87 -30.51 20.05
C LEU A 338 -6.31 -30.87 18.67
N SER A 339 -6.90 -30.32 17.62
CA SER A 339 -6.13 -29.85 16.46
C SER A 339 -6.88 -28.76 15.71
N ILE A 340 -6.10 -27.76 15.33
CA ILE A 340 -6.47 -26.57 14.56
C ILE A 340 -7.07 -27.00 13.22
N SER A 341 -8.36 -26.74 12.98
CA SER A 341 -8.94 -26.37 11.67
C SER A 341 -10.47 -26.43 11.70
N SER A 342 -11.07 -25.26 11.43
CA SER A 342 -12.44 -24.98 10.95
C SER A 342 -13.09 -23.85 11.75
N PHE A 343 -12.55 -22.64 11.61
CA PHE A 343 -13.25 -21.47 12.10
C PHE A 343 -14.38 -21.13 11.13
N ASP A 344 -15.57 -21.68 11.39
CA ASP A 344 -16.80 -21.16 10.81
C ASP A 344 -17.05 -19.77 11.45
N GLY A 345 -16.58 -18.71 10.77
CA GLY A 345 -16.58 -17.34 11.27
C GLY A 345 -17.96 -16.80 11.66
N LYS A 346 -19.04 -17.51 11.34
CA LYS A 346 -20.40 -17.18 11.78
C LYS A 346 -20.65 -17.51 13.26
N MET A 347 -20.16 -18.66 13.75
CA MET A 347 -20.31 -19.05 15.16
C MET A 347 -19.49 -18.16 16.09
N ALA A 348 -18.25 -17.85 15.70
CA ALA A 348 -17.39 -17.03 16.52
C ALA A 348 -17.81 -15.55 16.55
N TYR A 349 -18.31 -15.01 15.43
CA TYR A 349 -18.93 -13.68 15.41
C TYR A 349 -20.11 -13.61 16.38
N GLN A 350 -20.97 -14.62 16.37
CA GLN A 350 -22.17 -14.66 17.20
C GLN A 350 -21.82 -14.77 18.68
N ASN A 351 -20.89 -15.66 19.04
CA ASN A 351 -20.39 -15.79 20.41
C ASN A 351 -19.73 -14.50 20.92
N ILE A 352 -18.98 -13.78 20.07
CA ILE A 352 -18.33 -12.51 20.45
C ILE A 352 -19.36 -11.39 20.63
N ILE A 353 -20.36 -11.28 19.75
CA ILE A 353 -21.41 -10.26 19.86
C ILE A 353 -22.32 -10.52 21.07
N GLU A 354 -22.65 -11.77 21.36
CA GLU A 354 -23.42 -12.13 22.56
C GLU A 354 -22.59 -11.91 23.84
N ALA A 355 -21.31 -12.28 23.85
CA ALA A 355 -20.41 -12.09 24.99
C ALA A 355 -20.03 -10.63 25.29
N THR A 356 -20.15 -9.73 24.31
CA THR A 356 -19.92 -8.28 24.49
C THR A 356 -21.21 -7.50 24.73
N ASP A 357 -22.35 -8.18 24.84
CA ASP A 357 -23.69 -7.55 24.87
C ASP A 357 -23.85 -6.55 23.72
N TYR A 358 -23.65 -7.02 22.49
CA TYR A 358 -23.72 -6.19 21.28
C TYR A 358 -22.78 -4.97 21.30
N LEU A 359 -21.58 -5.13 21.85
CA LEU A 359 -20.60 -4.05 22.04
C LEU A 359 -21.15 -2.93 22.95
N SER A 360 -21.85 -3.32 24.02
CA SER A 360 -22.38 -2.42 25.04
C SER A 360 -21.25 -1.59 25.68
N PRO A 361 -21.51 -0.32 26.05
CA PRO A 361 -20.56 0.52 26.78
C PRO A 361 -20.03 -0.12 28.06
N ASN A 362 -20.80 -1.03 28.67
CA ASN A 362 -20.45 -1.72 29.91
C ASN A 362 -19.28 -2.71 29.74
N HIS A 363 -18.99 -3.13 28.51
CA HIS A 363 -17.88 -4.02 28.18
C HIS A 363 -16.69 -3.27 27.56
N CYS A 364 -16.77 -1.95 27.44
CA CYS A 364 -15.71 -1.10 26.89
C CYS A 364 -14.57 -0.94 27.90
N ILE A 365 -13.38 -1.41 27.54
CA ILE A 365 -12.19 -1.41 28.42
C ILE A 365 -11.20 -0.27 28.10
N GLY A 366 -11.46 0.53 27.06
CA GLY A 366 -10.64 1.69 26.72
C GLY A 366 -11.00 2.34 25.39
N HIS A 367 -10.74 3.65 25.31
CA HIS A 367 -10.88 4.45 24.08
C HIS A 367 -9.48 4.82 23.56
N GLY A 368 -9.09 4.26 22.42
CA GLY A 368 -7.89 4.67 21.69
C GLY A 368 -8.19 5.78 20.68
N GLY A 369 -7.14 6.34 20.05
CA GLY A 369 -7.27 7.38 19.01
C GLY A 369 -8.02 6.93 17.74
N HIS A 370 -8.29 5.62 17.58
CA HIS A 370 -8.93 5.03 16.40
C HIS A 370 -9.87 3.84 16.75
N GLU A 371 -10.83 4.04 17.67
CA GLU A 371 -11.93 3.12 18.10
C GLU A 371 -11.75 2.42 19.48
N SER A 372 -12.87 1.97 20.05
CA SER A 372 -13.01 1.37 21.40
C SER A 372 -12.67 -0.13 21.42
N VAL A 373 -12.08 -0.61 22.51
CA VAL A 373 -11.78 -2.04 22.76
C VAL A 373 -12.77 -2.61 23.76
N TYR A 374 -13.23 -3.85 23.53
CA TYR A 374 -14.22 -4.53 24.36
C TYR A 374 -13.67 -5.80 24.99
N LYS A 375 -14.07 -6.12 26.22
CA LYS A 375 -13.80 -7.42 26.85
C LYS A 375 -14.92 -8.40 26.50
N ALA A 376 -14.56 -9.61 26.09
CA ALA A 376 -15.52 -10.68 25.80
C ALA A 376 -15.10 -11.98 26.51
N GLU A 377 -16.06 -12.65 27.14
CA GLU A 377 -15.88 -13.99 27.72
C GLU A 377 -16.54 -15.02 26.81
N LEU A 378 -15.74 -15.88 26.18
CA LEU A 378 -16.22 -16.87 25.22
C LEU A 378 -16.85 -18.08 25.93
N PRO A 379 -17.74 -18.85 25.26
CA PRO A 379 -18.38 -20.03 25.85
C PRO A 379 -17.42 -21.14 26.29
N ASP A 380 -16.16 -21.12 25.82
CA ASP A 380 -15.09 -22.03 26.24
C ASP A 380 -14.34 -21.55 27.50
N GLY A 381 -14.81 -20.47 28.15
CA GLY A 381 -14.23 -19.88 29.35
C GLY A 381 -13.03 -18.97 29.09
N LYS A 382 -12.67 -18.71 27.83
CA LYS A 382 -11.55 -17.81 27.50
C LYS A 382 -12.00 -16.36 27.48
N THR A 383 -11.22 -15.51 28.14
CA THR A 383 -11.40 -14.05 28.05
C THR A 383 -10.54 -13.50 26.93
N VAL A 384 -11.15 -12.75 26.01
CA VAL A 384 -10.47 -12.11 24.88
C VAL A 384 -10.76 -10.61 24.85
N ALA A 385 -9.78 -9.84 24.40
CA ALA A 385 -9.98 -8.44 24.03
C ALA A 385 -10.38 -8.38 22.55
N VAL A 386 -11.47 -7.68 22.26
CA VAL A 386 -12.08 -7.59 20.94
C VAL A 386 -12.02 -6.15 20.45
N LYS A 387 -11.36 -5.95 19.31
CA LYS A 387 -11.33 -4.67 18.60
C LYS A 387 -12.12 -4.79 17.30
N LYS A 388 -13.08 -3.91 17.09
CA LYS A 388 -13.79 -3.79 15.82
C LYS A 388 -12.83 -3.19 14.79
N ILE A 389 -12.76 -3.81 13.61
CA ILE A 389 -12.01 -3.28 12.48
C ILE A 389 -13.05 -2.83 11.45
N HIS A 390 -13.01 -1.56 11.06
CA HIS A 390 -13.73 -1.10 9.90
C HIS A 390 -13.14 -1.79 8.66
N ALA A 391 -13.91 -2.69 8.06
CA ALA A 391 -13.46 -3.44 6.88
C ALA A 391 -13.10 -2.45 5.75
N ILE A 392 -11.82 -2.40 5.39
CA ILE A 392 -11.39 -1.88 4.10
C ILE A 392 -11.87 -2.90 3.06
N ARG A 393 -12.83 -2.47 2.23
CA ARG A 393 -13.52 -3.15 1.10
C ARG A 393 -14.94 -3.65 1.39
N LYS A 394 -15.89 -3.11 0.60
CA LYS A 394 -17.23 -3.67 0.40
C LYS A 394 -17.14 -4.92 -0.47
N CYS A 395 -17.18 -6.08 0.16
CA CYS A 395 -17.93 -7.22 -0.34
C CYS A 395 -18.45 -8.02 0.86
N HIS A 396 -19.76 -7.97 1.07
CA HIS A 396 -20.51 -8.35 2.27
C HIS A 396 -20.30 -7.48 3.51
N SER A 397 -21.41 -7.07 4.12
CA SER A 397 -21.50 -6.43 5.44
C SER A 397 -21.09 -7.40 6.55
N ARG A 398 -19.82 -7.81 6.57
CA ARG A 398 -19.23 -8.60 7.64
C ARG A 398 -18.28 -7.71 8.41
N HIS A 399 -18.73 -7.29 9.59
CA HIS A 399 -17.88 -6.68 10.60
C HIS A 399 -16.67 -7.60 10.83
N SER A 400 -15.46 -7.07 10.66
CA SER A 400 -14.23 -7.81 10.95
C SER A 400 -13.77 -7.42 12.36
N PHE A 401 -13.42 -8.40 13.18
CA PHE A 401 -12.92 -8.16 14.55
C PHE A 401 -11.54 -8.77 14.68
N LEU A 402 -10.68 -8.11 15.45
CA LEU A 402 -9.46 -8.70 15.97
C LEU A 402 -9.76 -9.17 17.39
N ALA A 403 -9.56 -10.46 17.65
CA ALA A 403 -9.61 -11.03 18.99
C ALA A 403 -8.19 -11.43 19.39
N TYR A 404 -7.74 -10.95 20.55
CA TYR A 404 -6.45 -11.27 21.13
C TYR A 404 -6.58 -11.55 22.63
N GLU A 405 -5.54 -12.12 23.22
CA GLU A 405 -5.52 -12.45 24.64
C GLU A 405 -5.80 -11.21 25.50
N PHE A 406 -6.68 -11.35 26.48
CA PHE A 406 -6.98 -10.28 27.42
C PHE A 406 -5.90 -10.20 28.48
N LEU A 407 -5.20 -9.07 28.54
CA LEU A 407 -4.15 -8.82 29.52
C LEU A 407 -4.76 -8.17 30.77
N GLU A 408 -4.85 -8.95 31.85
CA GLU A 408 -5.56 -8.57 33.08
C GLU A 408 -4.98 -7.34 33.79
N GLY A 409 -3.67 -7.07 33.64
CA GLY A 409 -3.00 -5.92 34.22
C GLY A 409 -3.39 -4.58 33.57
N GLY A 410 -4.12 -4.61 32.44
CA GLY A 410 -4.69 -3.43 31.81
C GLY A 410 -3.66 -2.53 31.13
N ILE A 411 -4.05 -1.29 30.80
CA ILE A 411 -3.21 -0.34 30.06
C ILE A 411 -2.34 0.46 31.03
N LEU A 412 -1.04 0.57 30.74
CA LEU A 412 -0.05 1.27 31.57
C LEU A 412 -0.45 2.73 31.85
N TYR A 413 -1.09 3.40 30.89
CA TYR A 413 -1.64 4.75 31.06
C TYR A 413 -2.48 4.89 32.33
N ASN A 414 -3.34 3.91 32.63
CA ASN A 414 -4.23 3.96 33.80
C ASN A 414 -3.44 3.92 35.12
N MET A 415 -2.26 3.30 35.13
CA MET A 415 -1.37 3.28 36.30
C MET A 415 -0.56 4.56 36.46
N LEU A 416 -0.39 5.32 35.38
CA LEU A 416 0.36 6.59 35.36
C LEU A 416 -0.54 7.83 35.40
N GLU A 417 -1.86 7.64 35.44
CA GLU A 417 -2.86 8.70 35.34
C GLU A 417 -2.84 9.68 36.52
N THR A 418 -2.55 9.19 37.73
CA THR A 418 -2.50 10.01 38.95
C THR A 418 -1.26 9.67 39.78
N ASP A 419 -0.77 10.64 40.55
CA ASP A 419 0.41 10.44 41.41
C ASP A 419 0.22 9.28 42.40
N GLU A 420 -0.98 9.13 42.96
CA GLU A 420 -1.32 8.02 43.86
C GLU A 420 -1.22 6.64 43.20
N LYS A 421 -1.67 6.52 41.94
CA LYS A 421 -1.55 5.27 41.17
C LYS A 421 -0.10 5.05 40.72
N ALA A 422 0.59 6.12 40.32
CA ALA A 422 1.98 6.09 39.88
C ALA A 422 2.94 5.67 41.00
N LEU A 423 2.65 6.01 42.25
CA LEU A 423 3.41 5.58 43.44
C LEU A 423 3.35 4.07 43.67
N LYS A 424 2.32 3.38 43.16
CA LYS A 424 2.21 1.90 43.22
C LYS A 424 3.12 1.18 42.22
N LEU A 425 3.80 1.94 41.36
CA LEU A 425 4.75 1.45 40.37
C LEU A 425 6.17 1.91 40.77
N PRO A 426 6.87 1.21 41.67
CA PRO A 426 8.20 1.60 42.11
C PRO A 426 9.23 1.50 40.97
N TRP A 427 10.41 2.10 41.19
CA TRP A 427 11.38 2.28 40.11
C TRP A 427 11.88 0.96 39.50
N SER A 428 11.99 -0.09 40.30
CA SER A 428 12.29 -1.45 39.84
C SER A 428 11.27 -1.99 38.82
N LYS A 429 9.96 -1.83 39.09
CA LYS A 429 8.90 -2.25 38.16
C LYS A 429 8.92 -1.44 36.86
N ARG A 430 9.13 -0.13 36.96
CA ARG A 430 9.25 0.75 35.78
C ARG A 430 10.42 0.36 34.89
N VAL A 431 11.57 0.00 35.48
CA VAL A 431 12.73 -0.50 34.73
C VAL A 431 12.41 -1.82 34.02
N ASN A 432 11.70 -2.74 34.67
CA ASN A 432 11.26 -3.98 34.02
C ASN A 432 10.31 -3.72 32.85
N ILE A 433 9.32 -2.84 33.02
CA ILE A 433 8.41 -2.43 31.94
C ILE A 433 9.18 -1.85 30.74
N VAL A 434 10.16 -0.97 30.99
CA VAL A 434 11.01 -0.41 29.93
C VAL A 434 11.81 -1.52 29.23
N LYS A 435 12.34 -2.48 29.99
CA LYS A 435 13.09 -3.61 29.46
C LYS A 435 12.22 -4.51 28.58
N ASP A 436 10.99 -4.82 29.01
CA ASP A 436 10.06 -5.66 28.26
C ASP A 436 9.62 -4.98 26.96
N VAL A 437 9.30 -3.68 27.01
CA VAL A 437 9.01 -2.89 25.81
C VAL A 437 10.22 -2.83 24.87
N ALA A 438 11.44 -2.65 25.39
CA ALA A 438 12.65 -2.66 24.58
C ALA A 438 12.90 -4.03 23.91
N ASN A 439 12.65 -5.13 24.63
CA ASN A 439 12.75 -6.48 24.10
C ASN A 439 11.71 -6.72 22.99
N GLY A 440 10.45 -6.32 23.21
CA GLY A 440 9.39 -6.41 22.20
C GLY A 440 9.72 -5.61 20.94
N LEU A 441 10.24 -4.39 21.09
CA LEU A 441 10.72 -3.57 19.96
C LEU A 441 11.90 -4.22 19.25
N CYS A 442 12.86 -4.78 20.00
CA CYS A 442 14.02 -5.48 19.43
C CYS A 442 13.59 -6.65 18.57
N TYR A 443 12.68 -7.50 19.07
CA TYR A 443 12.11 -8.63 18.34
C TYR A 443 11.44 -8.17 17.04
N MET A 444 10.59 -7.13 17.10
CA MET A 444 9.92 -6.62 15.91
C MET A 444 10.88 -6.02 14.87
N HIS A 445 11.98 -5.41 15.30
CA HIS A 445 12.94 -4.77 14.41
C HIS A 445 13.97 -5.72 13.80
N HIS A 446 14.36 -6.79 14.49
CA HIS A 446 15.47 -7.64 14.09
C HIS A 446 15.07 -9.09 13.81
N ASP A 447 14.13 -9.63 14.59
CA ASP A 447 13.78 -11.06 14.56
C ASP A 447 12.49 -11.33 13.77
N PHE A 448 11.62 -10.34 13.64
CA PHE A 448 10.39 -10.42 12.85
C PHE A 448 10.67 -10.10 11.37
N SER A 449 10.18 -10.95 10.45
CA SER A 449 10.44 -10.82 9.02
C SER A 449 9.15 -10.71 8.19
N PRO A 450 8.96 -9.61 7.42
CA PRO A 450 9.82 -8.42 7.35
C PRO A 450 9.77 -7.58 8.64
N PRO A 451 10.82 -6.78 8.95
CA PRO A 451 10.86 -5.98 10.18
C PRO A 451 9.62 -5.10 10.34
N LEU A 452 9.07 -5.00 11.54
CA LEU A 452 7.86 -4.24 11.84
C LEU A 452 8.20 -3.06 12.76
N VAL A 453 7.82 -1.85 12.39
CA VAL A 453 7.94 -0.68 13.27
C VAL A 453 6.56 -0.30 13.77
N HIS A 454 6.42 -0.21 15.09
CA HIS A 454 5.13 0.07 15.74
C HIS A 454 4.64 1.52 15.54
N ARG A 455 5.56 2.49 15.56
CA ARG A 455 5.32 3.95 15.33
C ARG A 455 4.49 4.69 16.39
N ASP A 456 3.88 4.05 17.37
CA ASP A 456 3.18 4.75 18.46
C ASP A 456 3.43 4.10 19.83
N ILE A 457 4.65 4.26 20.34
CA ILE A 457 5.03 3.75 21.66
C ILE A 457 4.72 4.81 22.72
N SER A 458 3.48 4.79 23.21
CA SER A 458 3.01 5.58 24.35
C SER A 458 2.50 4.68 25.47
N SER A 459 2.31 5.21 26.68
CA SER A 459 1.73 4.45 27.80
C SER A 459 0.32 3.92 27.53
N LYS A 460 -0.37 4.44 26.50
CA LYS A 460 -1.69 3.95 26.06
C LYS A 460 -1.64 2.67 25.24
N ASN A 461 -0.46 2.37 24.66
CA ASN A 461 -0.23 1.21 23.78
C ASN A 461 0.74 0.20 24.43
N VAL A 462 0.84 0.25 25.76
CA VAL A 462 1.56 -0.74 26.57
C VAL A 462 0.55 -1.35 27.53
N SER A 463 0.39 -2.66 27.44
CA SER A 463 -0.54 -3.45 28.26
C SER A 463 0.24 -4.36 29.20
N LEU A 464 -0.25 -4.57 30.41
CA LEU A 464 0.38 -5.39 31.43
C LEU A 464 -0.37 -6.71 31.57
N ASP A 465 0.36 -7.82 31.68
CA ASP A 465 -0.24 -9.12 32.00
C ASP A 465 -0.48 -9.28 33.52
N SER A 466 -0.98 -10.45 33.95
CA SER A 466 -1.24 -10.76 35.37
C SER A 466 0.02 -10.80 36.23
N GLN A 467 1.20 -10.90 35.60
CA GLN A 467 2.51 -10.88 36.24
C GLN A 467 3.17 -9.49 36.16
N GLU A 468 2.45 -8.48 35.68
CA GLU A 468 2.92 -7.11 35.44
C GLU A 468 4.05 -7.00 34.40
N ASN A 469 4.25 -8.00 33.55
CA ASN A 469 5.16 -7.87 32.41
C ASN A 469 4.51 -7.00 31.34
N ALA A 470 5.31 -6.18 30.66
CA ALA A 470 4.79 -5.26 29.67
C ALA A 470 4.78 -5.84 28.26
N HIS A 471 3.64 -5.70 27.59
CA HIS A 471 3.41 -6.13 26.22
C HIS A 471 3.06 -4.92 25.36
N ILE A 472 3.62 -4.87 24.16
CA ILE A 472 3.32 -3.84 23.18
C ILE A 472 1.97 -4.16 22.53
N SER A 473 1.04 -3.22 22.56
CA SER A 473 -0.32 -3.37 22.05
C SER A 473 -0.67 -2.28 21.04
N ASP A 474 -1.85 -2.39 20.42
CA ASP A 474 -2.37 -1.50 19.37
C ASP A 474 -1.42 -1.21 18.18
N PHE A 475 -1.36 -2.15 17.25
CA PHE A 475 -0.57 -2.06 16.02
C PHE A 475 -1.28 -1.28 14.90
N GLY A 476 -2.34 -0.50 15.19
CA GLY A 476 -3.11 0.21 14.17
C GLY A 476 -2.29 1.22 13.36
N THR A 477 -1.19 1.70 13.93
CA THR A 477 -0.23 2.58 13.27
C THR A 477 1.06 1.83 12.91
N ALA A 478 1.19 0.53 13.17
CA ALA A 478 2.39 -0.22 12.84
C ALA A 478 2.58 -0.33 11.32
N ARG A 479 3.83 -0.47 10.90
CA ARG A 479 4.20 -0.57 9.48
C ARG A 479 5.37 -1.52 9.30
N PHE A 480 5.23 -2.41 8.33
CA PHE A 480 6.34 -3.22 7.87
C PHE A 480 7.38 -2.32 7.20
N LEU A 481 8.61 -2.42 7.66
CA LEU A 481 9.75 -1.85 6.96
C LEU A 481 10.06 -2.73 5.78
N SER A 482 9.89 -2.15 4.60
CA SER A 482 10.62 -2.64 3.45
C SER A 482 12.07 -2.18 3.62
N LEU A 483 12.96 -3.15 3.81
CA LEU A 483 14.42 -2.95 3.86
C LEU A 483 14.96 -2.33 2.54
N ASP A 484 14.10 -2.27 1.51
CA ASP A 484 14.39 -1.84 0.15
C ASP A 484 13.77 -0.47 -0.21
N SER A 485 13.21 0.30 0.76
CA SER A 485 12.56 1.59 0.48
C SER A 485 12.97 2.72 1.44
N SER A 486 12.84 3.98 1.00
CA SER A 486 12.92 5.15 1.89
C SER A 486 11.66 5.19 2.76
N ASN A 487 11.78 4.80 4.02
CA ASN A 487 10.66 4.74 4.97
C ASN A 487 10.30 6.13 5.56
N LEU A 488 10.22 7.17 4.71
CA LEU A 488 9.73 8.49 5.12
C LEU A 488 8.21 8.45 5.18
N THR A 489 7.66 8.58 6.38
CA THR A 489 6.22 8.57 6.62
C THR A 489 5.78 9.92 7.15
N ALA A 490 4.53 10.32 6.87
CA ALA A 490 3.91 11.40 7.61
C ALA A 490 3.97 11.10 9.11
N PHE A 491 3.97 12.15 9.94
CA PHE A 491 3.94 11.98 11.39
C PHE A 491 2.70 11.18 11.79
N VAL A 492 2.93 10.06 12.49
CA VAL A 492 1.89 9.21 13.07
C VAL A 492 2.41 8.80 14.44
N GLY A 493 1.61 8.99 15.49
CA GLY A 493 1.96 8.65 16.87
C GLY A 493 1.51 9.71 17.87
N THR A 494 1.72 9.45 19.16
CA THR A 494 1.31 10.35 20.25
C THR A 494 2.30 11.52 20.42
N HIS A 495 1.81 12.76 20.36
CA HIS A 495 2.62 13.96 20.64
C HIS A 495 3.24 13.89 22.05
N GLY A 496 4.52 14.24 22.16
CA GLY A 496 5.31 14.15 23.40
C GLY A 496 6.07 12.84 23.60
N TYR A 497 5.73 11.78 22.85
CA TYR A 497 6.42 10.49 22.86
C TYR A 497 7.18 10.20 21.55
N ALA A 498 7.21 11.17 20.63
CA ALA A 498 7.84 11.04 19.33
C ALA A 498 9.32 11.47 19.32
N PRO A 499 10.16 10.93 18.41
CA PRO A 499 11.53 11.38 18.22
C PRO A 499 11.60 12.89 17.89
N PRO A 500 12.53 13.66 18.49
CA PRO A 500 12.64 15.10 18.27
C PRO A 500 12.79 15.50 16.80
N SER A 501 13.47 14.68 16.00
CA SER A 501 13.70 14.91 14.56
C SER A 501 12.42 14.96 13.72
N THR A 502 11.31 14.38 14.20
CA THR A 502 10.01 14.41 13.52
C THR A 502 9.14 15.63 13.85
N LEU A 503 9.41 16.33 14.97
CA LEU A 503 8.65 17.53 15.36
C LEU A 503 9.04 18.78 14.55
N PHE A 504 10.29 18.85 14.07
CA PHE A 504 10.79 20.03 13.34
C PHE A 504 10.16 20.20 11.95
N ASN A 505 9.72 19.12 11.30
CA ASN A 505 9.07 19.21 9.98
C ASN A 505 7.58 19.61 10.06
N SER A 506 6.97 19.61 11.24
CA SER A 506 5.57 20.02 11.44
C SER A 506 5.41 21.45 11.97
N LEU A 507 6.51 22.14 12.32
CA LEU A 507 6.49 23.49 12.90
C LEU A 507 6.81 24.61 11.89
N CYS A 508 7.03 24.29 10.61
CA CYS A 508 7.14 25.30 9.57
C CYS A 508 5.82 25.42 8.81
N LEU A 509 4.87 26.17 9.36
CA LEU A 509 3.83 26.94 8.64
C LEU A 509 3.17 27.88 9.66
N ASP A 510 3.67 29.11 9.72
CA ASP A 510 2.90 30.37 9.76
C ASP A 510 3.87 31.52 10.07
N ASP A 511 4.42 32.10 8.98
CA ASP A 511 4.63 33.54 8.77
C ASP A 511 4.85 33.80 7.26
#